data_AF-A0A6U6NAC9-F1
#
_entry.id   AF-A0A6U6NAC9-F1
#
_cell.length_a   1.000
_cell.length_b   1.000
_cell.length_c   1.000
_cell.angle_alpha   90.00
_cell.angle_beta   90.00
_cell.angle_gamma   90.00
#
_symmetry.space_group_name_H-M   'P 1'
#
loop_
_entity.id
_entity.type
_entity.pdbx_description
1 polymer ?
#
loop_
_entity_poly.entity_id
_entity_poly.type
_entity_poly.pdbx_seq_one_letter_code
_entity_poly.pdbx_strand_id
1 'polypeptide(L)'
;KLYRRSPPGPGPPVPMPPSPDVKQLGIKVGTVKRTKKEYEMYIKEEVAQRSKIEKMKTTDGVDEADVKKQIEVLNDTLTVIPDTRQRLQKYCQDLGAVLEERYKDVDAGSGEASADDEARPLVLEGRQLLRDVADALGAGADEVLAGVDGTGGSAAQCDEF
;
A
#
# COMPACT_ATOMS: atom_id res chain seq x y z
N LYS A 1 -45.92 -43.48 26.83
CA LYS A 1 -44.98 -43.69 25.69
C LYS A 1 -43.76 -42.80 25.94
N LEU A 2 -42.64 -43.34 26.40
CA LEU A 2 -41.40 -42.56 26.61
C LEU A 2 -40.79 -42.25 25.23
N TYR A 3 -40.63 -40.98 24.92
CA TYR A 3 -39.92 -40.53 23.71
C TYR A 3 -38.42 -40.61 24.00
N ARG A 4 -37.76 -41.72 23.64
CA ARG A 4 -36.29 -41.76 23.56
C ARG A 4 -35.88 -40.86 22.39
N ARG A 5 -35.43 -39.64 22.67
CA ARG A 5 -34.74 -38.82 21.66
C ARG A 5 -33.47 -39.57 21.24
N SER A 6 -33.38 -39.92 19.97
CA SER A 6 -32.16 -40.45 19.39
C SER A 6 -31.00 -39.46 19.62
N PRO A 7 -29.78 -39.94 19.92
CA PRO A 7 -28.64 -39.05 20.08
C PRO A 7 -28.43 -38.27 18.78
N PRO A 8 -28.02 -36.99 18.86
CA PRO A 8 -27.66 -36.24 17.67
C PRO A 8 -26.55 -36.99 16.93
N GLY A 9 -26.71 -37.14 15.62
CA GLY A 9 -25.70 -37.76 14.76
C GLY A 9 -24.37 -36.99 14.84
N PRO A 10 -23.27 -37.60 14.38
CA PRO A 10 -21.99 -36.90 14.29
C PRO A 10 -22.19 -35.61 13.49
N GLY A 11 -21.79 -34.48 14.09
CA GLY A 11 -21.82 -33.19 13.42
C GLY A 11 -20.95 -33.20 12.16
N PRO A 12 -21.15 -32.25 11.24
CA PRO A 12 -20.29 -32.12 10.07
C PRO A 12 -18.82 -32.00 10.53
N PRO A 13 -17.86 -32.53 9.75
CA PRO A 13 -16.45 -32.43 10.09
C PRO A 13 -16.08 -30.95 10.27
N VAL A 14 -15.54 -30.61 11.43
CA VAL A 14 -15.00 -29.27 11.67
C VAL A 14 -13.82 -29.06 10.72
N PRO A 15 -13.80 -27.98 9.91
CA PRO A 15 -12.65 -27.70 9.06
C PRO A 15 -11.42 -27.50 9.96
N MET A 16 -10.33 -28.21 9.66
CA MET A 16 -9.09 -28.08 10.41
C MET A 16 -8.54 -26.66 10.26
N PRO A 17 -7.99 -26.05 11.32
CA PRO A 17 -7.42 -24.72 11.23
C PRO A 17 -6.15 -24.73 10.37
N PRO A 18 -5.86 -23.65 9.61
CA PRO A 18 -4.69 -23.59 8.75
C PRO A 18 -3.40 -23.80 9.53
N SER A 19 -2.39 -24.32 8.84
CA SER A 19 -1.04 -24.46 9.40
C SER A 19 -0.51 -23.09 9.90
N PRO A 20 0.37 -23.07 10.92
CA PRO A 20 0.91 -21.81 11.45
C PRO A 20 1.59 -20.97 10.35
N ASP A 21 2.23 -21.62 9.36
CA ASP A 21 2.93 -20.95 8.27
C ASP A 21 1.97 -20.27 7.29
N VAL A 22 0.86 -20.95 6.93
CA VAL A 22 -0.21 -20.38 6.09
C VAL A 22 -0.86 -19.18 6.78
N LYS A 23 -1.08 -19.26 8.11
CA LYS A 23 -1.60 -18.13 8.89
C LYS A 23 -0.66 -16.93 8.87
N GLN A 24 0.63 -17.15 9.08
CA GLN A 24 1.63 -16.08 9.04
C GLN A 24 1.74 -15.44 7.66
N LEU A 25 1.70 -16.24 6.59
CA LEU A 25 1.64 -15.74 5.23
C LEU A 25 0.40 -14.86 5.03
N GLY A 26 -0.79 -15.33 5.45
CA GLY A 26 -2.02 -14.55 5.37
C GLY A 26 -1.97 -13.22 6.13
N ILE A 27 -1.30 -13.18 7.28
CA ILE A 27 -1.09 -11.94 8.04
C ILE A 27 -0.20 -10.96 7.27
N LYS A 28 0.88 -11.44 6.65
CA LYS A 28 1.80 -10.61 5.85
C LYS A 28 1.10 -10.07 4.60
N VAL A 29 0.40 -10.93 3.85
CA VAL A 29 -0.42 -10.53 2.69
C VAL A 29 -1.46 -9.49 3.10
N GLY A 30 -2.18 -9.74 4.20
CA GLY A 30 -3.19 -8.80 4.72
C GLY A 30 -2.61 -7.45 5.13
N THR A 31 -1.41 -7.44 5.73
CA THR A 31 -0.71 -6.20 6.11
C THR A 31 -0.36 -5.37 4.88
N VAL A 32 0.31 -5.96 3.87
CA VAL A 32 0.65 -5.27 2.62
C VAL A 32 -0.62 -4.76 1.93
N LYS A 33 -1.69 -5.55 1.88
CA LYS A 33 -2.94 -5.20 1.21
C LYS A 33 -3.62 -3.98 1.84
N ARG A 34 -3.64 -3.89 3.17
CA ARG A 34 -4.22 -2.73 3.88
C ARG A 34 -3.37 -1.48 3.69
N THR A 35 -2.05 -1.59 3.86
CA THR A 35 -1.14 -0.44 3.70
C THR A 35 -1.08 0.05 2.25
N LYS A 36 -1.21 -0.83 1.25
CA LYS A 36 -1.37 -0.44 -0.15
C LYS A 36 -2.61 0.44 -0.36
N LYS A 37 -3.76 0.03 0.18
CA LYS A 37 -5.01 0.81 0.09
C LYS A 37 -4.90 2.16 0.79
N GLU A 38 -4.25 2.20 1.95
CA GLU A 38 -3.95 3.44 2.68
C GLU A 38 -3.10 4.38 1.83
N TYR A 39 -2.02 3.88 1.23
CA TYR A 39 -1.18 4.65 0.30
C TYR A 39 -1.98 5.16 -0.91
N GLU A 40 -2.72 4.31 -1.60
CA GLU A 40 -3.56 4.69 -2.75
C GLU A 40 -4.61 5.75 -2.40
N MET A 41 -5.16 5.71 -1.17
CA MET A 41 -6.11 6.70 -0.69
C MET A 41 -5.45 8.07 -0.58
N TYR A 42 -4.28 8.16 0.06
CA TYR A 42 -3.56 9.42 0.19
C TYR A 42 -3.10 9.99 -1.16
N ILE A 43 -2.67 9.14 -2.10
CA ILE A 43 -2.34 9.58 -3.46
C ILE A 43 -3.57 10.13 -4.18
N LYS A 44 -4.73 9.48 -4.08
CA LYS A 44 -5.99 9.99 -4.67
C LYS A 44 -6.41 11.32 -4.05
N GLU A 45 -6.27 11.45 -2.74
CA GLU A 45 -6.57 12.68 -2.02
C GLU A 45 -5.66 13.83 -2.46
N GLU A 46 -4.35 13.60 -2.57
CA GLU A 46 -3.38 14.56 -3.08
C GLU A 46 -3.79 15.07 -4.48
N VAL A 47 -4.08 14.17 -5.41
CA VAL A 47 -4.49 14.52 -6.78
C VAL A 47 -5.78 15.36 -6.78
N ALA A 48 -6.76 14.96 -5.97
CA ALA A 48 -8.02 15.69 -5.87
C ALA A 48 -7.83 17.10 -5.31
N GLN A 49 -7.02 17.25 -4.26
CA GLN A 49 -6.70 18.53 -3.65
C GLN A 49 -5.89 19.42 -4.59
N ARG A 50 -4.89 18.89 -5.31
CA ARG A 50 -4.14 19.62 -6.34
C ARG A 50 -5.05 20.15 -7.45
N SER A 51 -5.93 19.31 -7.99
CA SER A 51 -6.91 19.72 -9.00
C SER A 51 -7.87 20.79 -8.49
N LYS A 52 -8.28 20.70 -7.22
CA LYS A 52 -9.12 21.73 -6.59
C LYS A 52 -8.39 23.06 -6.48
N ILE A 53 -7.14 23.06 -6.01
CA ILE A 53 -6.31 24.27 -5.89
C ILE A 53 -6.10 24.91 -7.25
N GLU A 54 -5.81 24.13 -8.29
CA GLU A 54 -5.64 24.63 -9.66
C GLU A 54 -6.90 25.32 -10.16
N LYS A 55 -8.08 24.69 -10.00
CA LYS A 55 -9.37 25.30 -10.36
C LYS A 55 -9.64 26.59 -9.59
N MET A 56 -9.32 26.62 -8.29
CA MET A 56 -9.50 27.83 -7.46
C MET A 56 -8.60 28.97 -7.94
N LYS A 57 -7.36 28.68 -8.37
CA LYS A 57 -6.43 29.70 -8.92
C LYS A 57 -6.92 30.31 -10.23
N THR A 58 -7.71 29.59 -11.02
CA THR A 58 -8.21 30.07 -12.32
C THR A 58 -9.61 30.65 -12.26
N THR A 59 -10.28 30.61 -11.11
CA THR A 59 -11.68 31.06 -10.97
C THR A 59 -11.71 32.51 -10.52
N ASP A 60 -12.36 33.37 -11.31
CA ASP A 60 -12.52 34.79 -10.98
C ASP A 60 -13.29 34.99 -9.68
N GLY A 61 -12.80 35.90 -8.82
CA GLY A 61 -13.45 36.25 -7.57
C GLY A 61 -13.17 35.31 -6.38
N VAL A 62 -12.27 34.32 -6.53
CA VAL A 62 -11.78 33.53 -5.40
C VAL A 62 -10.68 34.30 -4.64
N ASP A 63 -10.80 34.32 -3.31
CA ASP A 63 -9.81 34.97 -2.43
C ASP A 63 -8.52 34.12 -2.32
N GLU A 64 -7.37 34.80 -2.38
CA GLU A 64 -6.06 34.19 -2.14
C GLU A 64 -5.97 33.49 -0.78
N ALA A 65 -6.65 34.01 0.24
CA ALA A 65 -6.69 33.40 1.56
C ALA A 65 -7.31 32.00 1.53
N ASP A 66 -8.32 31.78 0.68
CA ASP A 66 -8.98 30.48 0.54
C ASP A 66 -8.11 29.49 -0.25
N VAL A 67 -7.35 29.97 -1.24
CA VAL A 67 -6.33 29.16 -1.93
C VAL A 67 -5.23 28.72 -0.96
N LYS A 68 -4.73 29.63 -0.10
CA LYS A 68 -3.72 29.32 0.91
C LYS A 68 -4.18 28.26 1.90
N LYS A 69 -5.39 28.37 2.43
CA LYS A 69 -5.98 27.33 3.30
C LYS A 69 -6.02 25.97 2.63
N GLN A 70 -6.38 25.92 1.34
CA GLN A 70 -6.43 24.65 0.61
C GLN A 70 -5.03 24.06 0.36
N ILE A 71 -4.01 24.90 0.23
CA ILE A 71 -2.60 24.47 0.18
C ILE A 71 -2.14 23.90 1.53
N GLU A 72 -2.56 24.49 2.66
CA GLU A 72 -2.27 23.94 3.99
C GLU A 72 -2.88 22.54 4.14
N VAL A 73 -4.14 22.36 3.74
CA VAL A 73 -4.79 21.04 3.70
C VAL A 73 -4.03 20.05 2.82
N LEU A 74 -3.50 20.49 1.67
CA LEU A 74 -2.65 19.66 0.83
C LEU A 74 -1.35 19.24 1.52
N ASN A 75 -0.71 20.18 2.22
CA ASN A 75 0.52 19.88 2.95
C ASN A 75 0.31 18.82 4.04
N ASP A 76 -0.82 18.86 4.76
CA ASP A 76 -1.16 17.84 5.75
C ASP A 76 -1.17 16.43 5.13
N THR A 77 -1.80 16.26 3.97
CA THR A 77 -1.80 14.99 3.22
C THR A 77 -0.38 14.62 2.73
N LEU A 78 0.40 15.59 2.25
CA LEU A 78 1.77 15.36 1.79
C LEU A 78 2.70 14.90 2.92
N THR A 79 2.44 15.29 4.17
CA THR A 79 3.29 14.88 5.30
C THR A 79 3.20 13.39 5.63
N VAL A 80 2.07 12.73 5.34
CA VAL A 80 1.84 11.32 5.70
C VAL A 80 2.27 10.33 4.62
N ILE A 81 2.22 10.73 3.35
CA ILE A 81 2.56 9.87 2.20
C ILE A 81 3.95 9.22 2.30
N PRO A 82 5.02 9.93 2.73
CA PRO A 82 6.36 9.34 2.82
C PRO A 82 6.45 8.19 3.83
N ASP A 83 5.87 8.33 5.02
CA ASP A 83 5.86 7.27 6.04
C ASP A 83 5.07 6.05 5.54
N THR A 84 3.86 6.28 5.01
CA THR A 84 3.03 5.19 4.48
C THR A 84 3.75 4.44 3.36
N ARG A 85 4.44 5.16 2.46
CA ARG A 85 5.26 4.57 1.40
C ARG A 85 6.41 3.72 1.96
N GLN A 86 7.17 4.23 2.92
CA GLN A 86 8.28 3.48 3.53
C GLN A 86 7.78 2.22 4.24
N ARG A 87 6.69 2.32 4.99
CA ARG A 87 6.04 1.17 5.64
C ARG A 87 5.58 0.14 4.62
N LEU A 88 4.98 0.59 3.51
CA LEU A 88 4.54 -0.30 2.42
C LEU A 88 5.72 -1.05 1.80
N GLN A 89 6.83 -0.35 1.49
CA GLN A 89 8.04 -0.97 0.96
C GLN A 89 8.61 -2.02 1.90
N LYS A 90 8.69 -1.71 3.20
CA LYS A 90 9.16 -2.66 4.23
C LYS A 90 8.29 -3.91 4.28
N TYR A 91 6.97 -3.77 4.33
CA TYR A 91 6.07 -4.93 4.36
C TYR A 91 6.14 -5.77 3.08
N CYS A 92 6.40 -5.14 1.92
CA CYS A 92 6.61 -5.85 0.67
C CYS A 92 7.91 -6.66 0.68
N GLN A 93 9.00 -6.10 1.22
CA GLN A 93 10.26 -6.83 1.41
C GLN A 93 10.05 -8.05 2.34
N ASP A 94 9.35 -7.85 3.45
CA ASP A 94 9.04 -8.91 4.43
C ASP A 94 8.14 -10.02 3.85
N LEU A 95 7.24 -9.68 2.92
CA LEU A 95 6.39 -10.64 2.21
C LEU A 95 7.18 -11.37 1.12
N GLY A 96 7.95 -10.63 0.32
CA GLY A 96 8.79 -11.18 -0.75
C GLY A 96 9.81 -12.19 -0.21
N ALA A 97 10.46 -11.88 0.91
CA ALA A 97 11.40 -12.80 1.56
C ALA A 97 10.74 -14.14 1.94
N VAL A 98 9.51 -14.12 2.48
CA VAL A 98 8.78 -15.34 2.85
C VAL A 98 8.36 -16.13 1.61
N LEU A 99 7.90 -15.45 0.56
CA LEU A 99 7.53 -16.09 -0.70
C LEU A 99 8.73 -16.79 -1.36
N GLU A 100 9.90 -16.16 -1.35
CA GLU A 100 11.14 -16.73 -1.90
C GLU A 100 11.73 -17.85 -1.03
N GLU A 101 11.69 -17.72 0.30
CA GLU A 101 12.28 -18.72 1.20
C GLU A 101 11.45 -20.01 1.25
N ARG A 102 10.12 -19.89 1.27
CA ARG A 102 9.21 -21.01 1.60
C ARG A 102 8.31 -21.46 0.45
N TYR A 103 8.05 -20.59 -0.53
CA TYR A 103 7.06 -20.83 -1.57
C TYR A 103 7.62 -20.55 -2.98
N LYS A 104 8.94 -20.73 -3.15
CA LYS A 104 9.64 -20.48 -4.40
C LYS A 104 9.07 -21.31 -5.55
N ASP A 105 8.87 -22.59 -5.30
CA ASP A 105 8.43 -23.58 -6.32
C ASP A 105 6.90 -23.65 -6.45
N VAL A 106 6.16 -22.86 -5.66
CA VAL A 106 4.69 -22.80 -5.70
C VAL A 106 4.27 -21.84 -6.82
N ASP A 107 4.23 -22.37 -8.04
CA ASP A 107 3.80 -21.68 -9.25
C ASP A 107 2.44 -22.17 -9.77
N ALA A 108 1.83 -21.38 -10.66
CA ALA A 108 0.47 -21.65 -11.17
C ALA A 108 0.30 -23.03 -11.87
N GLY A 109 1.38 -23.75 -12.20
CA GLY A 109 1.36 -24.85 -13.16
C GLY A 109 1.93 -26.23 -12.80
N SER A 110 2.51 -26.50 -11.63
CA SER A 110 3.11 -27.84 -11.41
C SER A 110 3.13 -28.30 -9.96
N GLY A 111 2.64 -29.52 -9.69
CA GLY A 111 2.93 -30.29 -8.48
C GLY A 111 1.70 -30.77 -7.70
N GLU A 112 1.73 -32.04 -7.31
CA GLU A 112 0.68 -32.82 -6.61
C GLU A 112 0.25 -32.22 -5.27
N ALA A 113 -0.92 -32.64 -4.77
CA ALA A 113 -1.53 -32.18 -3.53
C ALA A 113 -0.63 -32.43 -2.29
N SER A 114 0.24 -31.46 -1.98
CA SER A 114 1.00 -31.32 -0.75
C SER A 114 0.39 -30.22 0.12
N ALA A 115 0.94 -29.99 1.32
CA ALA A 115 0.55 -28.89 2.23
C ALA A 115 0.60 -27.49 1.57
N ASP A 116 1.22 -27.37 0.40
CA ASP A 116 1.29 -26.18 -0.43
C ASP A 116 -0.04 -25.82 -1.12
N ASP A 117 -0.99 -26.75 -1.22
CA ASP A 117 -2.31 -26.51 -1.84
C ASP A 117 -3.12 -25.45 -1.06
N GLU A 118 -3.00 -25.44 0.27
CA GLU A 118 -3.67 -24.46 1.15
C GLU A 118 -3.02 -23.07 1.06
N ALA A 119 -1.70 -23.00 0.93
CA ALA A 119 -0.94 -21.76 0.82
C ALA A 119 -1.04 -21.14 -0.59
N ARG A 120 -1.24 -21.97 -1.63
CA ARG A 120 -1.27 -21.59 -3.05
C ARG A 120 -2.08 -20.32 -3.36
N PRO A 121 -3.34 -20.16 -2.90
CA PRO A 121 -4.09 -18.92 -3.16
C PRO A 121 -3.42 -17.68 -2.53
N LEU A 122 -2.88 -17.81 -1.32
CA LEU A 122 -2.19 -16.71 -0.63
C LEU A 122 -0.84 -16.40 -1.26
N VAL A 123 -0.13 -17.40 -1.77
CA VAL A 123 1.14 -17.22 -2.51
C VAL A 123 0.89 -16.44 -3.81
N LEU A 124 -0.12 -16.85 -4.59
CA LEU A 124 -0.49 -16.17 -5.82
C LEU A 124 -0.98 -14.73 -5.55
N GLU A 125 -1.82 -14.55 -4.53
CA GLU A 125 -2.26 -13.21 -4.10
C GLU A 125 -1.06 -12.36 -3.67
N GLY A 126 -0.15 -12.90 -2.85
CA GLY A 126 1.05 -12.20 -2.40
C GLY A 126 1.93 -11.77 -3.57
N ARG A 127 2.19 -12.67 -4.53
CA ARG A 127 2.96 -12.36 -5.75
C ARG A 127 2.27 -11.28 -6.60
N GLN A 128 0.95 -11.35 -6.78
CA GLN A 128 0.20 -10.32 -7.49
C GLN A 128 0.26 -8.98 -6.75
N LEU A 129 0.09 -9.00 -5.43
CA LEU A 129 0.12 -7.80 -4.61
C LEU A 129 1.48 -7.10 -4.66
N LEU A 130 2.59 -7.85 -4.69
CA LEU A 130 3.92 -7.28 -4.88
C LEU A 130 4.07 -6.59 -6.25
N ARG A 131 3.51 -7.18 -7.32
CA ARG A 131 3.45 -6.52 -8.64
C ARG A 131 2.63 -5.24 -8.58
N ASP A 132 1.42 -5.31 -8.04
CA ASP A 132 0.56 -4.12 -7.97
C ASP A 132 1.19 -2.99 -7.14
N VAL A 133 1.92 -3.32 -6.07
CA VAL A 133 2.63 -2.31 -5.26
C VAL A 133 3.80 -1.73 -6.05
N ALA A 134 4.54 -2.56 -6.81
CA ALA A 134 5.58 -2.06 -7.69
C ALA A 134 5.01 -1.08 -8.74
N ASP A 135 3.85 -1.40 -9.32
CA ASP A 135 3.15 -0.51 -10.25
C ASP A 135 2.70 0.79 -9.55
N ALA A 136 2.12 0.69 -8.36
CA ALA A 136 1.67 1.86 -7.59
C ALA A 136 2.81 2.79 -7.16
N LEU A 137 3.99 2.23 -6.86
CA LEU A 137 5.19 3.00 -6.50
C LEU A 137 5.99 3.48 -7.73
N GLY A 138 5.85 2.80 -8.87
CA GLY A 138 6.54 3.07 -10.13
C GLY A 138 5.76 3.97 -11.11
N ALA A 139 4.46 4.19 -10.89
CA ALA A 139 3.65 5.14 -11.66
C ALA A 139 3.63 6.57 -11.08
N GLY A 140 4.38 6.82 -10.00
CA GLY A 140 4.46 8.14 -9.32
C GLY A 140 5.86 8.75 -9.26
N ALA A 141 6.78 8.30 -10.13
CA ALA A 141 8.18 8.72 -10.11
C ALA A 141 8.59 9.65 -11.28
N ASP A 142 7.65 10.12 -12.08
CA ASP A 142 7.89 11.10 -13.15
C ASP A 142 6.99 12.32 -12.86
N GLU A 143 7.58 13.53 -12.83
CA GLU A 143 6.92 14.85 -12.61
C GLU A 143 6.67 15.38 -11.18
N VAL A 144 7.61 15.25 -10.24
CA VAL A 144 7.79 16.39 -9.30
C VAL A 144 9.23 16.53 -8.79
N LEU A 145 9.85 17.61 -9.25
CA LEU A 145 11.04 18.29 -8.73
C LEU A 145 12.43 17.83 -9.19
N ALA A 146 12.60 17.70 -10.50
CA ALA A 146 13.81 18.27 -11.13
C ALA A 146 13.62 19.81 -11.18
N GLY A 147 14.00 20.51 -10.11
CA GLY A 147 13.82 21.96 -10.03
C GLY A 147 14.03 22.59 -8.66
N VAL A 148 15.08 22.21 -7.93
CA VAL A 148 15.50 22.94 -6.71
C VAL A 148 17.01 23.22 -6.65
N ASP A 149 17.64 23.47 -7.81
CA ASP A 149 18.92 24.17 -7.87
C ASP A 149 18.68 25.65 -8.21
N GLY A 150 18.08 26.35 -7.25
CA GLY A 150 18.02 27.81 -7.20
C GLY A 150 18.98 28.29 -6.14
N THR A 151 20.29 28.21 -6.41
CA THR A 151 21.33 28.84 -5.60
C THR A 151 21.11 30.36 -5.62
N GLY A 152 20.37 30.85 -4.61
CA GLY A 152 20.21 32.28 -4.33
C GLY A 152 21.57 32.92 -4.06
N GLY A 153 21.82 34.03 -4.75
CA GLY A 153 23.12 34.66 -4.92
C GLY A 153 23.82 35.11 -3.64
N SER A 154 25.14 34.95 -3.68
CA SER A 154 26.08 35.79 -2.93
C SER A 154 26.47 36.96 -3.83
N ALA A 155 25.95 38.14 -3.51
CA ALA A 155 26.43 39.41 -4.05
C ALA A 155 26.84 40.29 -2.86
N ALA A 156 28.15 40.41 -2.65
CA ALA A 156 28.78 41.59 -2.03
C ALA A 156 30.31 41.50 -2.24
N GLN A 157 30.75 41.90 -3.43
CA GLN A 157 32.08 42.43 -3.63
C GLN A 157 32.05 43.88 -3.10
N CYS A 158 32.71 44.13 -1.97
CA CYS A 158 33.07 45.49 -1.56
C CYS A 158 34.60 45.55 -1.46
N ASP A 159 35.17 46.20 -2.46
CA ASP A 159 36.55 46.66 -2.59
C ASP A 159 36.68 47.98 -1.82
N GLU A 160 37.60 48.11 -0.86
CA GLU A 160 38.45 49.31 -0.65
C GLU A 160 39.44 49.12 0.52
N PHE A 161 40.64 49.69 0.32
CA PHE A 161 41.88 49.78 1.13
C PHE A 161 42.97 48.71 0.95
#